data_AF-A0A2P9HHL9-F1
#
_entry.id   AF-A0A2P9HHL9-F1
#
_cell.length_a   1.000
_cell.length_b   1.000
_cell.length_c   1.000
_cell.angle_alpha   90.00
_cell.angle_beta   90.00
_cell.angle_gamma   90.00
#
_symmetry.space_group_name_H-M   'P 1'
#
loop_
_entity.id
_entity.type
_entity.pdbx_description
1 polymer ?
#
loop_
_entity_poly.entity_id
_entity_poly.type
_entity_poly.pdbx_seq_one_letter_code
_entity_poly.pdbx_strand_id
1 'polypeptide(L)' 'MTAAYEVIKVFSTVRQRFVVGDKIQSDEDLSPHTAGSLKSAGYLAALDLQPVKTKRRSR' A
#
# COMPACT_ATOMS: atom_id res chain seq x y z
N MET A 1 0.16 12.08 8.12
CA MET A 1 0.86 11.18 7.17
C MET A 1 -0.18 10.25 6.55
N THR A 2 -0.56 10.50 5.31
CA THR A 2 -1.52 9.71 4.52
C THR A 2 -0.75 8.70 3.68
N ALA A 3 -0.37 7.57 4.29
CA ALA A 3 0.13 6.42 3.53
C ALA A 3 -1.07 5.76 2.82
N ALA A 4 -0.94 5.52 1.51
CA ALA A 4 -2.01 4.92 0.71
C ALA A 4 -1.81 3.42 0.52
N TYR A 5 -0.56 2.96 0.52
CA TYR A 5 -0.20 1.57 0.31
C TYR A 5 0.81 1.09 1.34
N GLU A 6 0.68 -0.17 1.73
CA GLU A 6 1.68 -0.90 2.51
C GLU A 6 2.32 -1.97 1.64
N VAL A 7 3.64 -2.05 1.70
CA VAL A 7 4.42 -3.03 0.96
C VAL A 7 4.32 -4.35 1.67
N ILE A 8 3.71 -5.33 1.02
CA ILE A 8 3.56 -6.70 1.55
C ILE A 8 4.58 -7.67 0.96
N LYS A 9 5.28 -7.26 -0.09
CA LYS A 9 6.37 -8.02 -0.72
C LYS A 9 7.45 -7.07 -1.22
N VAL A 10 8.71 -7.44 -1.01
CA VAL A 10 9.86 -6.62 -1.44
C VAL A 10 9.84 -6.42 -2.96
N PHE A 11 10.02 -5.18 -3.40
CA PHE A 11 10.23 -4.83 -4.80
C PHE A 11 11.15 -3.61 -4.91
N SER A 12 11.66 -3.35 -6.11
CA SER A 12 12.48 -2.18 -6.40
C SER A 12 11.93 -1.46 -7.62
N THR A 13 11.95 -0.13 -7.56
CA THR A 13 11.72 0.75 -8.70
C THR A 13 13.06 1.21 -9.25
N VAL A 14 13.03 2.08 -10.26
CA VAL A 14 14.25 2.69 -10.81
C VAL A 14 14.94 3.61 -9.79
N ARG A 15 14.16 4.18 -8.85
CA ARG A 15 14.65 5.18 -7.90
C ARG A 15 15.01 4.60 -6.54
N GLN A 16 14.24 3.61 -6.06
CA GLN A 16 14.36 3.12 -4.69
C GLN A 16 13.93 1.65 -4.56
N ARG A 17 14.43 1.01 -3.51
CA ARG A 17 13.98 -0.32 -3.07
C ARG A 17 13.01 -0.19 -1.90
N PHE A 18 11.92 -0.95 -1.97
CA PHE A 18 10.88 -1.04 -0.97
C PHE A 18 10.90 -2.41 -0.29
N VAL A 19 10.84 -2.43 1.04
CA VAL A 19 10.80 -3.64 1.86
C VAL A 19 9.44 -3.84 2.49
N VAL A 20 9.17 -5.06 2.97
CA VAL A 20 7.89 -5.39 3.60
C VAL A 20 7.68 -4.51 4.84
N GLY A 21 6.49 -3.92 4.95
CA GLY A 21 6.11 -2.96 5.99
C GLY A 21 6.36 -1.50 5.63
N ASP A 22 7.00 -1.22 4.50
CA ASP A 22 7.16 0.14 4.02
C ASP A 22 5.80 0.75 3.66
N LYS A 23 5.64 2.03 3.98
CA LYS A 23 4.44 2.81 3.72
C LYS A 23 4.67 3.73 2.54
N ILE A 24 3.97 3.47 1.45
CA ILE A 24 4.10 4.18 0.18
C ILE A 24 2.92 5.16 0.04
N GLN A 25 3.23 6.38 -0.40
CA GLN A 25 2.22 7.38 -0.71
C GLN A 25 1.57 7.09 -2.07
N SER A 26 0.33 7.52 -2.28
CA SER A 26 -0.35 7.32 -3.57
C SER A 26 0.38 7.98 -4.74
N ASP A 27 1.11 9.04 -4.43
CA ASP A 27 1.78 9.92 -5.40
C ASP A 27 3.27 9.57 -5.55
N GLU A 28 3.73 8.50 -4.90
CA GLU A 28 5.10 8.03 -5.00
C GLU A 28 5.40 7.57 -6.43
N ASP A 29 6.58 7.93 -6.96
CA ASP A 29 6.97 7.51 -8.30
C ASP A 29 7.41 6.04 -8.31
N LEU A 30 6.49 5.18 -8.75
CA LEU A 30 6.70 3.73 -8.83
C LEU A 30 7.23 3.27 -10.20
N SER A 31 7.64 4.21 -11.06
CA SER A 31 8.09 3.93 -12.43
C SER A 31 9.20 2.86 -12.49
N PRO A 32 9.10 1.90 -13.42
CA PRO A 32 8.15 1.85 -14.55
C PRO A 32 6.78 1.23 -14.22
N HIS A 33 6.53 0.82 -12.97
CA HIS A 33 5.30 0.15 -12.58
C HIS A 33 4.25 1.14 -12.07
N THR A 34 2.98 0.78 -12.20
CA THR A 34 1.88 1.53 -11.57
C THR A 34 1.50 0.89 -10.24
N ALA A 35 1.01 1.69 -9.29
CA ALA A 35 0.49 1.18 -8.02
C ALA A 35 -0.58 0.09 -8.23
N GLY A 36 -1.43 0.24 -9.24
CA GLY A 36 -2.44 -0.75 -9.62
C GLY A 36 -1.85 -2.08 -10.11
N SER A 37 -0.76 -2.03 -10.88
CA SER A 37 -0.05 -3.24 -11.34
C SER A 37 0.60 -3.96 -10.16
N LEU A 38 1.28 -3.23 -9.28
CA LEU A 38 1.91 -3.80 -8.08
C LEU A 38 0.87 -4.35 -7.09
N LYS A 39 -0.28 -3.70 -6.94
CA LYS A 39 -1.40 -4.20 -6.14
C LYS A 39 -1.98 -5.49 -6.73
N SER A 40 -2.21 -5.53 -8.04
CA SER A 40 -2.74 -6.72 -8.73
C SER A 40 -1.76 -7.90 -8.68
N ALA A 41 -0.46 -7.63 -8.70
CA ALA A 41 0.59 -8.63 -8.56
C ALA A 41 0.88 -9.03 -7.09
N GLY A 42 0.20 -8.42 -6.11
CA GLY A 42 0.35 -8.75 -4.69
C GLY A 42 1.60 -8.19 -4.01
N TYR A 43 2.20 -7.12 -4.54
CA TYR A 43 3.31 -6.40 -3.90
C TYR A 43 2.83 -5.32 -2.93
N LEU A 44 1.68 -4.71 -3.22
CA LEU A 44 1.09 -3.63 -2.43
C LEU A 44 -0.28 -4.03 -1.88
N ALA A 45 -0.50 -3.75 -0.60
CA ALA A 45 -1.82 -3.71 0.01
C ALA A 45 -2.30 -2.26 0.08
N ALA A 46 -3.57 -2.01 -0.23
CA ALA A 46 -4.15 -0.71 0.05
C ALA A 46 -4.28 -0.57 1.58
N LEU A 47 -3.68 0.47 2.14
CA LEU A 47 -3.95 0.86 3.52
C LEU A 47 -5.34 1.47 3.51
N ASP A 48 -6.34 0.61 3.70
CA ASP A 48 -7.69 1.06 3.92
C ASP A 48 -7.68 1.77 5.28
N LEU A 49 -7.50 3.09 5.25
CA LEU A 49 -7.91 4.00 6.32
C LEU A 49 -9.45 3.98 6.42
N GLN A 50 -10.06 2.79 6.38
CA GLN A 50 -11.41 2.65 6.85
C GLN A 50 -11.36 3.03 8.32
N PRO A 51 -12.13 4.04 8.77
CA PRO A 51 -12.47 4.08 10.17
C PRO A 51 -13.12 2.74 10.40
N VAL A 52 -12.49 1.89 11.23
CA VAL A 52 -13.12 0.65 11.65
C VAL A 52 -14.43 1.09 12.26
N LYS A 53 -15.51 1.05 11.47
CA LYS A 53 -16.87 1.03 11.98
C LYS A 53 -16.95 -0.33 12.61
N THR A 54 -16.38 -0.43 13.81
CA THR A 54 -16.69 -1.48 14.75
C THR A 54 -18.18 -1.33 14.95
N LYS A 55 -18.98 -2.05 14.16
CA LYS A 55 -20.35 -2.38 14.50
C LYS A 55 -20.22 -3.16 15.80
N ARG A 56 -20.15 -2.43 16.90
CA ARG A 56 -20.29 -2.98 18.24
C ARG A 56 -21.75 -3.42 18.30
N ARG A 57 -21.89 -4.72 18.08
CA ARG A 57 -23.11 -5.51 18.14
C ARG A 57 -23.92 -5.06 19.34
N SER A 58 -25.15 -4.63 19.08
CA SER A 58 -26.22 -4.51 20.07
C SER A 58 -26.31 -5.82 20.87
N ARG A 59 -26.24 -5.71 22.20
CA ARG A 59 -27.06 -6.47 23.15
C ARG A 59 -27.01 -5.82 24.53
#